data_AF-A0A8C2DPD6-F1
#
_entry.id   AF-A0A8C2DPD6-F1
#
_cell.length_a   1.000
_cell.length_b   1.000
_cell.length_c   1.000
_cell.angle_alpha   90.00
_cell.angle_beta   90.00
_cell.angle_gamma   90.00
#
_symmetry.space_group_name_H-M   'P 1'
#
loop_
_entity.id
_entity.type
_entity.pdbx_description
1 polymer ?
#
loop_
_entity_poly.entity_id
_entity_poly.type
_entity_poly.pdbx_seq_one_letter_code
_entity_poly.pdbx_strand_id
1 'polypeptide(L)'
;IQEEVKQHYKKFMRQHVFGAMNVQRCDSEIRTRRITGSQTDNSCKEVNTFILANNNQVKAVCTGGGTRLPENRDFYISNKSVPVVTCTLISGERHPKCEYRGHRSTRRIVVGCAGDWPTHYEEGVIV
;
A
#
# COMPACT_ATOMS: atom_id res chain seq x y z
N ILE A 1 -20.89 2.50 -5.57
CA ILE A 1 -19.49 2.68 -6.01
C ILE A 1 -19.38 2.17 -7.43
N GLN A 2 -18.69 2.89 -8.31
CA GLN A 2 -18.40 2.43 -9.67
C GLN A 2 -17.51 1.16 -9.62
N GLU A 3 -17.65 0.26 -10.58
CA GLU A 3 -16.98 -1.06 -10.53
C GLU A 3 -15.45 -0.93 -10.62
N GLU A 4 -14.94 0.03 -11.38
CA GLU A 4 -13.51 0.35 -11.44
C GLU A 4 -12.95 0.73 -10.06
N VAL A 5 -13.59 1.71 -9.38
CA VAL A 5 -13.19 2.13 -8.02
C VAL A 5 -13.15 0.95 -7.05
N LYS A 6 -14.11 0.02 -7.17
CA LYS A 6 -14.17 -1.19 -6.33
C LYS A 6 -13.00 -2.14 -6.60
N GLN A 7 -12.57 -2.29 -7.86
CA GLN A 7 -11.39 -3.10 -8.22
C GLN A 7 -10.10 -2.48 -7.66
N HIS A 8 -9.94 -1.16 -7.83
CA HIS A 8 -8.79 -0.44 -7.29
C HIS A 8 -8.75 -0.48 -5.75
N TYR A 9 -9.89 -0.28 -5.08
CA TYR A 9 -10.00 -0.42 -3.64
C TYR A 9 -9.60 -1.82 -3.17
N LYS A 10 -10.14 -2.89 -3.78
CA LYS A 10 -9.76 -4.27 -3.44
C LYS A 10 -8.26 -4.51 -3.64
N LYS A 11 -7.69 -4.01 -4.73
CA LYS A 11 -6.25 -4.12 -5.02
C LYS A 11 -5.44 -3.38 -3.95
N PHE A 12 -5.82 -2.15 -3.61
CA PHE A 12 -5.18 -1.34 -2.57
C PHE A 12 -5.20 -2.08 -1.22
N MET A 13 -6.37 -2.57 -0.79
CA MET A 13 -6.52 -3.29 0.48
C MET A 13 -5.64 -4.55 0.53
N ARG A 14 -5.61 -5.31 -0.56
CA ARG A 14 -4.75 -6.49 -0.69
C ARG A 14 -3.27 -6.13 -0.58
N GLN A 15 -2.83 -5.09 -1.29
CA GLN A 15 -1.42 -4.73 -1.40
C GLN A 15 -0.89 -3.99 -0.17
N HIS A 16 -1.71 -3.15 0.46
CA HIS A 16 -1.19 -2.12 1.36
C HIS A 16 -1.76 -2.17 2.78
N VAL A 17 -2.72 -3.04 3.10
CA VAL A 17 -3.30 -3.07 4.45
C VAL A 17 -3.06 -4.43 5.10
N PHE A 18 -2.28 -4.42 6.18
CA PHE A 18 -2.10 -5.58 7.03
C PHE A 18 -1.59 -5.21 8.43
N GLY A 19 -2.50 -5.14 9.41
CA GLY A 19 -2.18 -4.77 10.79
C GLY A 19 -1.13 -5.66 11.48
N ALA A 20 -1.06 -6.94 11.13
CA ALA A 20 -0.15 -7.92 11.73
C ALA A 20 1.16 -8.12 10.94
N MET A 21 1.48 -7.19 10.03
CA MET A 21 2.71 -7.25 9.24
C MET A 21 3.96 -7.08 10.12
N ASN A 22 5.05 -7.74 9.74
CA ASN A 22 6.38 -7.49 10.28
C ASN A 22 7.43 -7.64 9.16
N VAL A 23 8.67 -7.22 9.43
CA VAL A 23 9.73 -7.15 8.41
C VAL A 23 10.19 -8.51 7.90
N GLN A 24 9.99 -9.59 8.66
CA GLN A 24 10.35 -10.97 8.27
C GLN A 24 9.29 -11.63 7.37
N ARG A 25 8.11 -11.03 7.22
CA ARG A 25 6.98 -11.62 6.49
C ARG A 25 6.85 -11.18 5.04
N CYS A 26 7.70 -10.27 4.56
CA CYS A 26 7.59 -9.67 3.22
C CYS A 26 7.39 -10.72 2.12
N ASP A 27 8.29 -11.70 2.01
CA ASP A 27 8.22 -12.76 0.98
C ASP A 27 6.91 -13.54 1.06
N SER A 28 6.57 -14.00 2.27
CA SER A 28 5.39 -14.83 2.50
C SER A 28 4.08 -14.10 2.18
N GLU A 29 3.96 -12.82 2.57
CA GLU A 29 2.75 -12.04 2.37
C GLU A 29 2.61 -11.59 0.92
N ILE A 30 3.70 -11.13 0.29
CA ILE A 30 3.69 -10.73 -1.12
C ILE A 30 3.34 -11.93 -2.01
N ARG A 31 3.91 -13.11 -1.73
CA ARG A 31 3.61 -14.35 -2.45
C ARG A 31 2.17 -14.81 -2.23
N THR A 32 1.73 -14.95 -0.98
CA THR A 32 0.39 -15.46 -0.65
C THR A 32 -0.70 -14.56 -1.22
N ARG A 33 -0.47 -13.25 -1.21
CA ARG A 33 -1.40 -12.26 -1.76
C ARG A 33 -1.27 -12.06 -3.27
N ARG A 34 -0.30 -12.71 -3.94
CA ARG A 34 0.02 -12.55 -5.37
C ARG A 34 0.23 -11.09 -5.77
N ILE A 35 1.05 -10.35 -5.01
CA ILE A 35 1.35 -8.94 -5.30
C ILE A 35 2.44 -8.89 -6.38
N THR A 36 2.09 -8.37 -7.55
CA THR A 36 2.93 -8.31 -8.74
C THR A 36 3.23 -6.87 -9.16
N GLY A 37 4.29 -6.68 -9.94
CA GLY A 37 4.68 -5.38 -10.49
C GLY A 37 3.67 -4.87 -11.52
N SER A 38 3.22 -5.75 -12.43
CA SER A 38 2.12 -5.48 -13.36
C SER A 38 0.90 -6.36 -13.05
N GLN A 39 -0.30 -5.92 -13.47
CA GLN A 39 -1.51 -6.75 -13.40
C GLN A 39 -1.53 -7.88 -14.43
N THR A 40 -0.69 -7.77 -15.46
CA THR A 40 -0.70 -8.66 -16.64
C THR A 40 0.40 -9.72 -16.60
N ASP A 41 1.30 -9.66 -15.62
CA ASP A 41 2.40 -10.61 -15.50
C ASP A 41 2.58 -11.11 -14.06
N ASN A 42 3.49 -12.07 -13.93
CA ASN A 42 3.86 -12.67 -12.66
C ASN A 42 5.14 -12.04 -12.08
N SER A 43 5.46 -10.79 -12.45
CA SER A 43 6.67 -10.10 -12.03
C SER A 43 6.66 -9.80 -10.53
N CYS A 44 7.84 -9.80 -9.92
CA CYS A 44 8.01 -9.29 -8.57
C CYS A 44 7.76 -7.77 -8.56
N LYS A 45 7.02 -7.27 -7.56
CA LYS A 45 6.86 -5.83 -7.37
C LYS A 45 8.12 -5.30 -6.70
N GLU A 46 8.74 -4.24 -7.23
CA GLU A 46 10.00 -3.68 -6.70
C GLU A 46 9.88 -3.20 -5.25
N VAL A 47 8.83 -2.43 -4.95
CA VAL A 47 8.55 -1.93 -3.60
C VAL A 47 7.08 -2.12 -3.28
N ASN A 48 6.81 -2.63 -2.08
CA ASN A 48 5.46 -2.68 -1.55
C ASN A 48 5.44 -2.33 -0.06
N THR A 49 4.72 -1.26 0.28
CA THR A 49 4.49 -0.88 1.68
C THR A 49 3.19 -1.46 2.22
N PHE A 50 3.25 -2.13 3.36
CA PHE A 50 2.08 -2.48 4.18
C PHE A 50 1.90 -1.48 5.31
N ILE A 51 0.69 -0.95 5.43
CA ILE A 51 0.22 -0.12 6.53
C ILE A 51 -0.23 -1.03 7.66
N LEU A 52 0.35 -0.85 8.84
CA LEU A 52 0.01 -1.62 10.04
C LEU A 52 -1.19 -0.96 10.73
N ALA A 53 -2.34 -1.04 10.06
CA ALA A 53 -3.61 -0.52 10.51
C ALA A 53 -4.76 -1.43 10.03
N ASN A 54 -5.97 -1.18 10.54
CA ASN A 54 -7.17 -1.84 10.03
C ASN A 54 -7.81 -1.05 8.87
N ASN A 55 -8.76 -1.68 8.18
CA ASN A 55 -9.40 -1.12 6.99
C ASN A 55 -10.08 0.23 7.26
N ASN A 56 -10.72 0.39 8.42
CA ASN A 56 -11.43 1.61 8.78
C ASN A 56 -10.47 2.78 9.02
N GLN A 57 -9.34 2.51 9.67
CA GLN A 57 -8.29 3.51 9.90
C GLN A 57 -7.68 4.00 8.59
N VAL A 58 -7.45 3.11 7.62
CA VAL A 58 -6.90 3.51 6.32
C VAL A 58 -7.95 4.24 5.48
N LYS A 59 -9.21 3.77 5.50
CA LYS A 59 -10.32 4.46 4.81
C LYS A 59 -10.53 5.88 5.34
N ALA A 60 -10.33 6.09 6.65
CA ALA A 60 -10.49 7.40 7.27
C ALA A 60 -9.60 8.47 6.63
N VAL A 61 -8.45 8.13 6.02
CA VAL A 61 -7.60 9.09 5.30
C VAL A 61 -8.39 9.83 4.20
N CYS A 62 -9.30 9.13 3.51
CA CYS A 62 -10.13 9.70 2.45
C CYS A 62 -11.39 10.43 2.95
N THR A 63 -11.77 10.28 4.22
CA THR A 63 -13.04 10.79 4.78
C THR A 63 -12.86 11.78 5.93
N GLY A 64 -11.70 12.44 6.01
CA GLY A 64 -11.41 13.49 7.01
C GLY A 64 -10.19 13.24 7.91
N GLY A 65 -9.64 12.03 7.87
CA GLY A 65 -8.38 11.66 8.53
C GLY A 65 -7.12 12.02 7.75
N GLY A 66 -7.25 12.67 6.59
CA GLY A 66 -6.15 13.16 5.77
C GLY A 66 -6.41 14.56 5.21
N THR A 67 -5.33 15.23 4.83
CA THR A 67 -5.36 16.54 4.17
C THR A 67 -5.08 16.35 2.69
N ARG A 68 -5.91 16.94 1.83
CA ARG A 68 -5.74 16.90 0.38
C ARG A 68 -4.44 17.61 -0.02
N LEU A 69 -3.65 17.01 -0.92
CA LEU A 69 -2.42 17.63 -1.42
C LEU A 69 -2.73 18.77 -2.42
N PRO A 70 -1.99 19.89 -2.39
CA PRO A 70 -2.24 21.02 -3.29
C PRO A 70 -2.01 20.69 -4.77
N GLU A 71 -0.95 19.92 -5.04
CA GLU A 71 -0.46 19.62 -6.40
C GLU A 71 -1.27 18.51 -7.09
N ASN A 72 -1.90 17.62 -6.32
CA ASN A 72 -2.75 16.57 -6.85
C ASN A 72 -3.97 16.34 -5.97
N ARG A 73 -5.14 16.75 -6.49
CA ARG A 73 -6.39 16.79 -5.74
C ARG A 73 -6.96 15.42 -5.38
N ASP A 74 -6.46 14.34 -5.97
CA ASP A 74 -6.89 12.98 -5.67
C ASP A 74 -6.08 12.34 -4.54
N PHE A 75 -4.98 12.95 -4.13
CA PHE A 75 -4.12 12.44 -3.06
C PHE A 75 -4.35 13.14 -1.74
N TYR A 76 -4.31 12.34 -0.68
CA TYR A 76 -4.46 12.78 0.69
C TYR A 76 -3.30 12.28 1.52
N ILE A 77 -2.67 13.19 2.25
CA ILE A 77 -1.69 12.85 3.27
C ILE A 77 -2.39 12.61 4.61
N SER A 78 -2.17 11.46 5.24
CA SER A 78 -2.77 11.14 6.55
C SER A 78 -2.41 12.19 7.59
N ASN A 79 -3.34 12.63 8.43
CA ASN A 79 -3.09 13.66 9.45
C ASN A 79 -2.18 13.18 10.57
N LYS A 80 -2.19 11.87 10.83
CA LYS A 80 -1.33 11.21 11.81
C LYS A 80 -0.34 10.31 11.10
N SER A 81 0.83 10.16 11.69
CA SER A 81 1.78 9.13 11.28
C SER A 81 1.25 7.75 11.64
N VAL A 82 1.51 6.77 10.78
CA VAL A 82 1.12 5.37 10.95
C VAL A 82 2.35 4.48 10.84
N PRO A 83 2.40 3.37 11.60
CA PRO A 83 3.46 2.38 11.41
C PRO A 83 3.29 1.67 10.07
N VAL A 84 4.40 1.47 9.37
CA VAL A 84 4.44 0.77 8.09
C VAL A 84 5.60 -0.22 8.04
N VAL A 85 5.47 -1.21 7.16
CA VAL A 85 6.57 -2.09 6.73
C VAL A 85 6.72 -1.97 5.23
N THR A 86 7.85 -1.44 4.78
CA THR A 86 8.24 -1.38 3.38
C THR A 86 9.02 -2.63 3.02
N CYS A 87 8.54 -3.37 2.02
CA CYS A 87 9.25 -4.51 1.45
C CYS A 87 9.92 -4.07 0.16
N THR A 88 11.25 -4.13 0.10
CA THR A 88 12.04 -3.80 -1.09
C THR A 88 12.64 -5.07 -1.67
N LEU A 89 12.40 -5.31 -2.97
CA LEU A 89 12.91 -6.46 -3.68
C LEU A 89 14.45 -6.48 -3.61
N ILE A 90 15.02 -7.64 -3.30
CA ILE A 90 16.47 -7.84 -3.28
C ILE A 90 16.93 -8.92 -4.25
N SER A 91 16.03 -9.84 -4.64
CA SER A 91 16.32 -10.92 -5.58
C SER A 91 15.02 -11.49 -6.16
N GLY A 92 15.13 -12.08 -7.35
CA GLY A 92 14.04 -12.71 -8.08
C GLY A 92 13.30 -11.78 -9.04
N GLU A 93 12.91 -12.32 -10.19
CA GLU A 93 12.17 -11.56 -11.21
C GLU A 93 10.67 -11.86 -11.22
N ARG A 94 10.28 -13.08 -10.86
CA ARG A 94 8.90 -13.57 -10.91
C ARG A 94 8.57 -14.48 -9.73
N HIS A 95 7.28 -14.52 -9.37
CA HIS A 95 6.80 -15.46 -8.33
C HIS A 95 7.03 -16.92 -8.76
N PRO A 96 7.31 -17.83 -7.80
CA PRO A 96 7.28 -17.64 -6.34
C PRO A 96 8.64 -17.24 -5.74
N LYS A 97 9.62 -16.80 -6.55
CA LYS A 97 11.01 -16.58 -6.15
C LYS A 97 11.32 -15.12 -5.75
N CYS A 98 10.32 -14.32 -5.44
CA CYS A 98 10.52 -12.93 -5.03
C CYS A 98 11.01 -12.88 -3.58
N GLU A 99 12.19 -12.32 -3.36
CA GLU A 99 12.81 -12.17 -2.04
C GLU A 99 12.95 -10.69 -1.69
N TYR A 100 12.56 -10.33 -0.47
CA TYR A 100 12.41 -8.95 -0.04
C TYR A 100 13.14 -8.68 1.27
N ARG A 101 13.68 -7.47 1.36
CA ARG A 101 14.11 -6.87 2.64
C ARG A 101 12.98 -6.01 3.20
N GLY A 102 12.51 -6.34 4.40
CA GLY A 102 11.55 -5.54 5.14
C GLY A 102 12.22 -4.44 5.96
N HIS A 103 11.65 -3.23 5.93
CA HIS A 103 12.04 -2.11 6.78
C HIS A 103 10.82 -1.53 7.48
N ARG A 104 10.90 -1.35 8.80
CA ARG A 104 9.82 -0.76 9.61
C ARG A 104 10.09 0.73 9.83
N SER A 105 9.08 1.55 9.62
CA SER A 105 9.13 2.98 9.95
C SER A 105 7.76 3.48 10.41
N THR A 106 7.71 4.73 10.88
CA THR A 106 6.46 5.44 11.20
C THR A 106 6.48 6.74 10.43
N ARG A 107 5.48 6.96 9.56
CA ARG A 107 5.40 8.14 8.68
C ARG A 107 3.97 8.52 8.39
N ARG A 108 3.74 9.75 7.94
CA ARG A 108 2.49 10.10 7.28
C ARG A 108 2.46 9.38 5.92
N ILE A 109 1.30 8.87 5.54
CA ILE A 109 1.12 8.14 4.28
C ILE A 109 0.35 8.99 3.29
N VAL A 110 0.65 8.82 2.01
CA VAL A 110 -0.04 9.50 0.92
C VAL A 110 -0.86 8.47 0.16
N VAL A 111 -2.17 8.71 0.09
CA VAL A 111 -3.16 7.77 -0.44
C VAL A 111 -3.99 8.48 -1.51
N GLY A 112 -4.08 7.86 -2.68
CA GLY A 112 -5.04 8.27 -3.71
C GLY A 112 -6.45 7.85 -3.31
N CYS A 113 -7.42 8.75 -3.41
CA CYS A 113 -8.80 8.57 -2.97
C CYS A 113 -9.79 8.84 -4.12
N ALA A 114 -10.62 7.86 -4.45
CA ALA A 114 -11.76 8.03 -5.33
C ALA A 114 -13.03 8.21 -4.48
N GLY A 115 -13.36 9.47 -4.17
CA GLY A 115 -14.31 9.79 -3.11
C GLY A 115 -13.81 9.25 -1.77
N ASP A 116 -14.65 8.48 -1.08
CA ASP A 116 -14.33 7.91 0.24
C ASP A 116 -13.44 6.64 0.21
N TRP A 117 -12.96 6.25 -0.97
CA TRP A 117 -12.33 4.94 -1.18
C TRP A 117 -10.84 5.08 -1.53
N PRO A 118 -9.93 4.50 -0.71
CA PRO A 118 -8.51 4.51 -1.04
C PRO A 118 -8.23 3.56 -2.21
N THR A 119 -7.59 4.05 -3.25
CA THR A 119 -7.37 3.32 -4.52
C THR A 119 -5.91 3.12 -4.86
N HIS A 120 -5.01 3.91 -4.26
CA HIS A 120 -3.58 3.89 -4.57
C HIS A 120 -2.75 4.32 -3.36
N TYR A 121 -1.55 3.74 -3.21
CA TYR A 121 -0.57 4.13 -2.20
C TYR A 121 0.62 4.77 -2.91
N GLU A 122 0.97 5.99 -2.54
CA GLU A 122 2.14 6.67 -3.11
C GLU A 122 3.41 6.24 -2.39
N GLU A 123 4.27 5.49 -3.08
CA GLU A 123 5.59 5.11 -2.58
C GLU A 123 6.54 6.31 -2.68
N GLY A 124 7.53 6.40 -1.78
CA GLY A 124 8.60 7.40 -1.87
C GLY A 124 8.29 8.79 -1.31
N VAL A 125 7.02 9.13 -1.04
CA VAL A 125 6.70 10.38 -0.34
C VAL A 125 6.91 10.19 1.17
N ILE A 126 7.95 10.82 1.69
CA ILE A 126 8.23 10.93 3.13
C ILE A 126 8.08 12.41 3.48
N VAL A 127 7.04 12.74 4.24
CA VAL A 127 6.77 14.09 4.74
C VAL A 127 6.86 14.09 6.26
#